data_AF-A0A543NK10-F1
#
_entry.id   AF-A0A543NK10-F1
#
_cell.length_a   1.000
_cell.length_b   1.000
_cell.length_c   1.000
_cell.angle_alpha   90.00
_cell.angle_beta   90.00
_cell.angle_gamma   90.00
#
_symmetry.space_group_name_H-M   'P 1'
#
loop_
_entity.id
_entity.type
_entity.pdbx_description
1 polymer ?
#
loop_
_entity_poly.entity_id
_entity_poly.type
_entity_poly.pdbx_seq_one_letter_code
_entity_poly.pdbx_strand_id
1 'polypeptide(L)'
;MLGVLCWAVAFTTAGRTLTDPISGAIARMADPVLVAAAAVFAVNYAHDGFSSGVVAQQWSSGERGAAAALVDSRVTEGLVGGTSILSQTLLGLALALYALAMLRSGEHSRVLCSVGIVGTLGWFAGGAALFLRLPGVSFEILLPFVGLATVWVLGVGVALLRRGFRGPRTEPA
;
A
#
# COMPACT_ATOMS: atom_id res chain seq x y z
N MET A 1 7.86 -7.29 -1.46
CA MET A 1 7.76 -6.81 -2.86
C MET A 1 6.63 -7.51 -3.63
N LEU A 2 6.63 -8.84 -3.73
CA LEU A 2 5.60 -9.61 -4.47
C LEU A 2 4.15 -9.23 -4.12
N GLY A 3 3.82 -9.09 -2.82
CA GLY A 3 2.47 -8.69 -2.40
C GLY A 3 2.03 -7.33 -2.96
N VAL A 4 2.92 -6.33 -2.98
CA VAL A 4 2.63 -4.99 -3.51
C VAL A 4 2.41 -5.03 -5.02
N LEU A 5 3.19 -5.83 -5.75
CA LEU A 5 3.00 -6.04 -7.19
C LEU A 5 1.68 -6.76 -7.49
N CYS A 6 1.32 -7.77 -6.69
CA CYS A 6 0.03 -8.45 -6.81
C CYS A 6 -1.13 -7.47 -6.57
N TRP A 7 -1.02 -6.60 -5.57
CA TRP A 7 -2.01 -5.56 -5.30
C TRP A 7 -2.09 -4.56 -6.45
N ALA A 8 -0.95 -4.13 -7.01
CA ALA A 8 -0.91 -3.24 -8.17
C ALA A 8 -1.71 -3.80 -9.33
N VAL A 9 -1.41 -5.04 -9.74
CA VAL A 9 -2.12 -5.70 -10.84
C VAL A 9 -3.61 -5.93 -10.51
N ALA A 10 -3.92 -6.37 -9.29
CA ALA A 10 -5.30 -6.67 -8.89
C ALA A 10 -6.19 -5.43 -8.85
N PHE A 11 -5.71 -4.31 -8.29
CA PHE A 11 -6.50 -3.09 -8.19
C PHE A 11 -6.62 -2.37 -9.54
N THR A 12 -5.56 -2.32 -10.34
CA THR A 12 -5.64 -1.75 -11.70
C THR A 12 -6.61 -2.55 -12.58
N THR A 13 -6.62 -3.88 -12.47
CA THR A 13 -7.60 -4.70 -13.21
C THR A 13 -9.02 -4.50 -12.67
N ALA A 14 -9.22 -4.51 -11.35
CA ALA A 14 -10.53 -4.25 -10.75
C ALA A 14 -11.09 -2.86 -11.12
N GLY A 15 -10.26 -1.82 -11.09
CA GLY A 15 -10.64 -0.46 -11.47
C GLY A 15 -11.12 -0.33 -12.92
N ARG A 16 -10.52 -1.10 -13.83
CA ARG A 16 -10.93 -1.15 -15.25
C ARG A 16 -12.26 -1.87 -15.48
N THR A 17 -12.71 -2.68 -14.52
CA THR A 17 -14.00 -3.38 -14.62
C THR A 17 -15.20 -2.55 -14.16
N LEU A 18 -14.97 -1.37 -13.56
CA LEU A 18 -16.04 -0.48 -13.12
C LEU A 18 -16.78 0.10 -14.33
N THR A 19 -18.11 -0.05 -14.34
CA THR A 19 -18.95 0.37 -15.48
C THR A 19 -19.26 1.87 -15.50
N ASP A 20 -19.24 2.51 -14.33
CA ASP A 20 -19.50 3.95 -14.18
C ASP A 20 -18.29 4.80 -14.64
N PRO A 21 -18.46 5.75 -15.58
CA PRO A 21 -17.36 6.55 -16.15
C PRO A 21 -16.59 7.38 -15.12
N ILE A 22 -17.27 7.91 -14.11
CA ILE A 22 -16.66 8.73 -13.05
C ILE A 22 -15.82 7.83 -12.14
N SER A 23 -16.39 6.70 -11.73
CA SER A 23 -15.69 5.69 -10.92
C SER A 23 -14.44 5.15 -11.63
N GLY A 24 -14.54 4.88 -12.94
CA GLY A 24 -13.39 4.52 -13.77
C GLY A 24 -12.34 5.63 -13.89
N ALA A 25 -12.75 6.90 -13.95
CA ALA A 25 -11.81 8.03 -13.90
C ALA A 25 -11.06 8.11 -12.56
N ILE A 26 -11.76 7.96 -11.43
CA ILE A 26 -11.14 7.94 -10.10
C ILE A 26 -10.14 6.79 -9.99
N ALA A 27 -10.51 5.59 -10.45
CA ALA A 27 -9.61 4.43 -10.46
C ALA A 27 -8.34 4.68 -11.28
N ARG A 28 -8.46 5.31 -12.47
CA ARG A 28 -7.31 5.69 -13.29
C ARG A 28 -6.41 6.74 -12.65
N MET A 29 -6.95 7.61 -11.79
CA MET A 29 -6.12 8.53 -10.99
C MET A 29 -5.35 7.81 -9.88
N ALA A 30 -5.84 6.65 -9.41
CA ALA A 30 -5.16 5.85 -8.41
C ALA A 30 -3.95 5.08 -8.97
N ASP A 31 -3.99 4.68 -10.25
CA ASP A 31 -2.91 3.96 -10.94
C ASP A 31 -1.52 4.60 -10.78
N PRO A 32 -1.29 5.88 -11.14
CA PRO A 32 0.04 6.48 -11.01
C PRO A 32 0.52 6.55 -9.55
N VAL A 33 -0.40 6.74 -8.59
CA VAL A 33 -0.07 6.74 -7.16
C VAL A 33 0.36 5.35 -6.71
N LEU A 34 -0.33 4.30 -7.17
CA LEU A 34 0.01 2.91 -6.85
C LEU A 34 1.36 2.50 -7.46
N VAL A 35 1.63 2.93 -8.70
CA VAL A 35 2.93 2.73 -9.37
C VAL A 35 4.05 3.43 -8.61
N ALA A 36 3.85 4.69 -8.21
CA ALA A 36 4.82 5.42 -7.40
C ALA A 36 5.07 4.73 -6.05
N ALA A 37 4.00 4.30 -5.36
CA ALA A 37 4.10 3.55 -4.12
C ALA A 37 4.94 2.26 -4.29
N ALA A 38 4.66 1.48 -5.34
CA ALA A 38 5.38 0.25 -5.64
C ALA A 38 6.85 0.51 -5.99
N ALA A 39 7.15 1.57 -6.74
CA ALA A 39 8.51 1.96 -7.09
C ALA A 39 9.32 2.35 -5.84
N VAL A 40 8.77 3.21 -4.97
CA VAL A 40 9.43 3.60 -3.71
C VAL A 40 9.60 2.39 -2.80
N PHE A 41 8.61 1.49 -2.73
CA PHE A 41 8.71 0.24 -1.98
C PHE A 41 9.82 -0.67 -2.51
N ALA A 42 9.98 -0.76 -3.84
CA ALA A 42 11.04 -1.54 -4.48
C ALA A 42 12.43 -1.01 -4.12
N VAL A 43 12.62 0.32 -4.20
CA VAL A 43 13.86 1.01 -3.83
C VAL A 43 14.17 0.78 -2.35
N ASN A 44 13.16 0.91 -1.47
CA ASN A 44 13.31 0.64 -0.05
C ASN A 44 13.74 -0.81 0.22
N TYR A 45 13.09 -1.77 -0.43
CA TYR A 45 13.41 -3.20 -0.29
C TYR A 45 14.83 -3.52 -0.80
N ALA A 46 15.25 -2.89 -1.91
CA ALA A 46 16.59 -3.03 -2.44
C ALA A 46 17.66 -2.44 -1.49
N HIS A 47 17.39 -1.25 -0.93
CA HIS A 47 18.28 -0.64 0.06
C HIS A 47 18.38 -1.45 1.35
N ASP A 48 17.25 -1.92 1.88
CA ASP A 48 17.22 -2.74 3.08
C ASP A 48 18.03 -4.02 2.89
N GLY A 49 17.88 -4.72 1.76
CA GLY A 49 18.64 -5.93 1.47
C GLY A 49 20.13 -5.71 1.16
N PHE A 50 20.47 -4.64 0.42
CA PHE A 50 21.83 -4.43 -0.07
C PHE A 50 22.69 -3.60 0.91
N SER A 51 22.17 -2.49 1.41
CA SER A 51 22.93 -1.58 2.27
C SER A 51 23.19 -2.16 3.65
N SER A 52 22.23 -2.88 4.24
CA SER A 52 22.44 -3.55 5.54
C SER A 52 23.49 -4.66 5.45
N GLY A 53 23.46 -5.46 4.37
CA GLY A 53 24.43 -6.54 4.13
C GLY A 53 25.86 -6.03 3.95
N VAL A 54 26.04 -4.95 3.18
CA VAL A 54 27.37 -4.33 2.97
C VAL A 54 27.93 -3.76 4.27
N VAL A 55 27.11 -3.05 5.06
CA VAL A 55 27.55 -2.50 6.35
C VAL A 55 27.91 -3.62 7.33
N ALA A 56 27.11 -4.69 7.39
CA ALA A 56 27.39 -5.85 8.24
C ALA A 56 28.70 -6.55 7.83
N GLN A 57 28.97 -6.69 6.53
CA GLN A 57 30.20 -7.28 6.00
C GLN A 57 31.44 -6.42 6.29
N GLN A 58 31.33 -5.10 6.16
CA GLN A 58 32.44 -4.16 6.43
C GLN A 58 32.75 -4.04 7.92
N TRP A 59 31.73 -4.21 8.77
CA TRP A 59 31.94 -4.29 10.21
C TRP A 59 32.61 -5.62 10.60
N SER A 60 32.14 -6.76 10.06
CA SER A 60 32.71 -8.07 10.40
C SER A 60 34.13 -8.28 9.87
N SER A 61 34.50 -7.62 8.76
CA SER A 61 35.85 -7.63 8.21
C SER A 61 36.83 -6.65 8.88
N GLY A 62 36.34 -5.79 9.78
CA GLY A 62 37.16 -4.78 10.46
C GLY A 62 37.57 -3.60 9.58
N GLU A 63 37.08 -3.49 8.35
CA GLU A 63 37.32 -2.35 7.45
C GLU A 63 36.75 -1.03 7.99
N ARG A 64 35.77 -1.09 8.90
CA ARG A 64 35.15 0.08 9.53
C ARG A 64 35.23 0.05 11.05
N GLY A 65 35.72 1.15 11.63
CA GLY A 65 35.64 1.39 13.06
C GLY A 65 34.21 1.60 13.55
N ALA A 66 33.91 1.19 14.78
CA ALA A 66 32.57 1.16 15.36
C ALA A 66 31.83 2.52 15.32
N ALA A 67 32.54 3.63 15.54
CA ALA A 67 31.95 4.97 15.50
C ALA A 67 31.47 5.38 14.10
N ALA A 68 32.21 5.01 13.04
CA ALA A 68 31.83 5.30 11.67
C ALA A 68 30.67 4.40 11.20
N ALA A 69 30.69 3.11 11.60
CA ALA A 69 29.60 2.17 11.32
C ALA A 69 28.26 2.62 11.96
N LEU A 70 28.29 3.19 13.17
CA LEU A 70 27.11 3.73 13.86
C LEU A 70 26.51 4.98 13.20
N VAL A 71 27.33 5.84 12.60
CA VAL A 71 26.83 7.02 11.88
C VAL A 71 26.15 6.59 10.58
N ASP A 72 26.80 5.71 9.81
CA ASP A 72 26.25 5.17 8.56
C ASP A 72 24.98 4.35 8.81
N SER A 73 24.91 3.59 9.90
CA SER A 73 23.69 2.84 10.25
C SER A 73 22.51 3.77 10.54
N ARG A 74 22.72 4.85 11.29
CA ARG A 74 21.66 5.84 11.58
C ARG A 74 21.18 6.59 10.34
N VAL A 75 22.10 6.92 9.43
CA VAL A 75 21.73 7.55 8.14
C VAL A 75 20.91 6.57 7.30
N THR A 76 21.35 5.31 7.23
CA THR A 76 20.65 4.25 6.51
C THR A 76 19.27 3.98 7.10
N GLU A 77 19.15 3.87 8.43
CA GLU A 77 17.87 3.74 9.14
C GLU A 77 16.94 4.93 8.89
N GLY A 78 17.47 6.15 8.87
CA GLY A 78 16.69 7.34 8.55
C GLY A 78 16.17 7.35 7.11
N LEU A 79 17.00 6.94 6.16
CA LEU A 79 16.65 6.89 4.74
C LEU A 79 15.64 5.77 4.47
N VAL A 80 15.94 4.54 4.92
CA VAL A 80 15.07 3.36 4.81
C VAL A 80 13.76 3.57 5.57
N GLY A 81 13.82 4.10 6.79
CA GLY A 81 12.62 4.42 7.57
C GLY A 81 11.74 5.45 6.86
N GLY A 82 12.34 6.52 6.33
CA GLY A 82 11.63 7.56 5.58
C GLY A 82 11.01 7.05 4.27
N THR A 83 11.76 6.29 3.47
CA THR A 83 11.24 5.71 2.21
C THR A 83 10.19 4.65 2.47
N SER A 84 10.33 3.87 3.54
CA SER A 84 9.33 2.90 3.98
C SER A 84 8.02 3.60 4.33
N ILE A 85 8.04 4.62 5.22
CA ILE A 85 6.84 5.37 5.61
C ILE A 85 6.20 6.05 4.39
N LEU A 86 7.01 6.64 3.50
CA LEU A 86 6.51 7.28 2.28
C LEU A 86 5.79 6.26 1.38
N SER A 87 6.39 5.09 1.14
CA SER A 87 5.77 4.03 0.32
C SER A 87 4.44 3.54 0.91
N GLN A 88 4.39 3.37 2.24
CA GLN A 88 3.19 2.97 2.98
C GLN A 88 2.08 4.03 2.87
N THR A 89 2.46 5.30 2.99
CA THR A 89 1.55 6.45 2.87
C THR A 89 0.94 6.51 1.47
N LEU A 90 1.76 6.43 0.43
CA LEU A 90 1.30 6.41 -0.96
C LEU A 90 0.41 5.20 -1.26
N LEU A 91 0.73 4.05 -0.69
CA LEU A 91 -0.10 2.85 -0.84
C LEU A 91 -1.48 3.03 -0.20
N GLY A 92 -1.55 3.58 1.03
CA GLY A 92 -2.80 3.93 1.67
C GLY A 92 -3.64 4.90 0.84
N LEU A 93 -3.01 5.93 0.25
CA LEU A 93 -3.68 6.88 -0.63
C LEU A 93 -4.24 6.22 -1.90
N ALA A 94 -3.44 5.41 -2.58
CA ALA A 94 -3.87 4.70 -3.78
C ALA A 94 -5.08 3.81 -3.49
N LEU A 95 -5.02 3.02 -2.41
CA LEU A 95 -6.11 2.14 -2.00
C LEU A 95 -7.37 2.92 -1.58
N ALA A 96 -7.22 4.11 -0.97
CA ALA A 96 -8.35 4.98 -0.65
C ALA A 96 -9.07 5.48 -1.91
N LEU A 97 -8.33 5.83 -2.96
CA LEU A 97 -8.91 6.20 -4.24
C LEU A 97 -9.66 5.02 -4.88
N TYR A 98 -9.13 3.80 -4.79
CA TYR A 98 -9.85 2.60 -5.22
C TYR A 98 -11.11 2.32 -4.41
N ALA A 99 -11.06 2.44 -3.08
CA ALA A 99 -12.23 2.28 -2.22
C ALA A 99 -13.31 3.32 -2.52
N LEU A 100 -12.91 4.56 -2.82
CA LEU A 100 -13.80 5.63 -3.24
C LEU A 100 -14.44 5.34 -4.60
N ALA A 101 -13.65 4.89 -5.59
CA ALA A 101 -14.16 4.47 -6.90
C ALA A 101 -15.19 3.33 -6.76
N MET A 102 -14.88 2.32 -5.95
CA MET A 102 -15.80 1.21 -5.66
C MET A 102 -17.07 1.68 -4.95
N LEU A 103 -16.98 2.57 -3.97
CA LEU A 103 -18.15 3.15 -3.30
C LEU A 103 -19.03 3.90 -4.30
N ARG A 104 -18.41 4.71 -5.17
CA ARG A 104 -19.12 5.58 -6.11
C ARG A 104 -19.84 4.81 -7.21
N SER A 105 -19.25 3.68 -7.64
CA SER A 105 -19.83 2.80 -8.66
C SER A 105 -21.18 2.21 -8.24
N GLY A 106 -21.43 2.07 -6.93
CA GLY A 106 -22.61 1.40 -6.40
C GLY A 106 -22.65 -0.10 -6.67
N GLU A 107 -21.67 -0.65 -7.39
CA GLU A 107 -21.61 -2.07 -7.72
C GLU A 107 -21.32 -2.90 -6.47
N HIS A 108 -20.53 -2.38 -5.53
CA HIS A 108 -20.05 -3.08 -4.33
C HIS A 108 -20.88 -2.76 -3.08
N SER A 109 -20.84 -3.66 -2.08
CA SER A 109 -21.52 -3.43 -0.79
C SER A 109 -21.02 -2.15 -0.14
N ARG A 110 -21.94 -1.29 0.32
CA ARG A 110 -21.61 -0.05 1.02
C ARG A 110 -20.77 -0.29 2.27
N VAL A 111 -21.06 -1.36 3.02
CA VAL A 111 -20.30 -1.73 4.22
C VAL A 111 -18.85 -2.06 3.86
N LEU A 112 -18.64 -2.86 2.82
CA LEU A 112 -17.31 -3.21 2.34
C LEU A 112 -16.54 -1.96 1.90
N CYS A 113 -17.19 -1.05 1.18
CA CYS A 113 -16.55 0.18 0.72
C CYS A 113 -16.23 1.14 1.87
N SER A 114 -17.13 1.30 2.86
CA SER A 114 -16.89 2.13 4.04
C SER A 114 -15.72 1.62 4.88
N VAL A 115 -15.63 0.29 5.08
CA VAL A 115 -14.48 -0.33 5.76
C VAL A 115 -13.18 -0.04 5.00
N GLY A 116 -13.21 -0.16 3.67
CA GLY A 116 -12.09 0.19 2.82
C GLY A 116 -11.65 1.64 2.98
N ILE A 117 -12.59 2.58 2.90
CA ILE A 117 -12.31 4.01 3.06
C ILE A 117 -11.71 4.30 4.44
N VAL A 118 -12.31 3.81 5.52
CA VAL A 118 -11.80 4.06 6.88
C VAL A 118 -10.41 3.47 7.08
N GLY A 119 -10.18 2.22 6.65
CA GLY A 119 -8.88 1.57 6.78
C GLY A 119 -7.79 2.26 5.96
N THR A 120 -8.07 2.58 4.70
CA THR A 120 -7.07 3.13 3.77
C THR A 120 -6.80 4.61 4.00
N LEU A 121 -7.83 5.43 4.32
CA LEU A 121 -7.61 6.82 4.72
C LEU A 121 -6.92 6.93 6.07
N GLY A 122 -7.26 6.07 7.04
CA GLY A 122 -6.56 6.03 8.33
C GLY A 122 -5.08 5.64 8.15
N TRP A 123 -4.80 4.69 7.25
CA TRP A 123 -3.43 4.35 6.87
C TRP A 123 -2.71 5.52 6.21
N PHE A 124 -3.32 6.18 5.22
CA PHE A 124 -2.74 7.36 4.59
C PHE A 124 -2.46 8.48 5.61
N ALA A 125 -3.46 8.83 6.43
CA ALA A 125 -3.36 9.91 7.41
C ALA A 125 -2.32 9.60 8.49
N GLY A 126 -2.31 8.37 9.02
CA GLY A 126 -1.30 7.93 9.98
C GLY A 126 0.10 7.91 9.39
N GLY A 127 0.25 7.44 8.14
CA GLY A 127 1.52 7.45 7.42
C GLY A 127 2.04 8.87 7.16
N ALA A 128 1.17 9.77 6.72
CA ALA A 128 1.49 11.18 6.52
C ALA A 128 1.89 11.86 7.84
N ALA A 129 1.18 11.57 8.94
CA ALA A 129 1.50 12.10 10.26
C ALA A 129 2.87 11.62 10.78
N LEU A 130 3.21 10.34 10.56
CA LEU A 130 4.54 9.80 10.86
C LEU A 130 5.63 10.41 9.97
N PHE A 131 5.35 10.57 8.68
CA PHE A 131 6.28 11.16 7.72
C PHE A 131 6.62 12.62 8.09
N LEU A 132 5.61 13.39 8.50
CA LEU A 132 5.76 14.77 8.97
C LEU A 132 6.28 14.89 10.40
N ARG A 133 6.52 13.76 11.09
CA ARG A 133 7.01 13.69 12.48
C ARG A 133 6.15 14.50 13.46
N LEU A 134 4.82 14.39 13.33
CA LEU A 134 3.90 15.08 14.23
C LEU A 134 4.06 14.60 15.69
N PRO A 135 4.00 15.52 16.67
CA PRO A 135 4.17 15.16 18.07
C PRO A 135 3.03 14.24 18.54
N GLY A 136 3.38 13.20 19.31
CA GLY A 136 2.42 12.25 19.89
C GLY A 136 1.93 11.16 18.92
N VAL A 137 2.43 11.12 17.69
CA VAL A 137 2.08 10.08 16.70
C VAL A 137 3.13 8.97 16.74
N SER A 138 2.66 7.75 16.95
CA SER A 138 3.51 6.56 17.01
C SER A 138 3.08 5.53 15.96
N PHE A 139 3.98 4.60 15.64
CA PHE A 139 3.74 3.59 14.60
C PHE A 139 2.56 2.67 14.94
N GLU A 140 2.32 2.43 16.23
CA GLU A 140 1.25 1.58 16.74
C GLU A 140 -0.14 2.08 16.34
N ILE A 141 -0.30 3.40 16.15
CA ILE A 141 -1.55 4.03 15.69
C ILE A 141 -1.89 3.59 14.25
N LEU A 142 -0.88 3.26 13.44
CA LEU A 142 -1.05 2.85 12.04
C LEU A 142 -1.55 1.41 11.91
N LEU A 143 -1.11 0.53 12.80
CA LEU A 143 -1.37 -0.92 12.77
C LEU A 143 -2.86 -1.29 12.61
N PRO A 144 -3.82 -0.73 13.38
CA PRO A 144 -5.23 -1.08 13.22
C PRO A 144 -5.76 -0.71 11.83
N PHE A 145 -5.32 0.40 11.24
CA PHE A 145 -5.77 0.84 9.92
C PHE A 145 -5.18 -0.03 8.80
N VAL A 146 -3.91 -0.37 8.89
CA VAL A 146 -3.26 -1.32 7.96
C VAL A 146 -3.92 -2.70 8.05
N GLY A 147 -4.18 -3.18 9.26
CA GLY A 147 -4.90 -4.42 9.49
C GLY A 147 -6.30 -4.39 8.86
N LEU A 148 -7.07 -3.32 9.10
CA LEU A 148 -8.40 -3.14 8.53
C LEU A 148 -8.37 -3.06 6.99
N ALA A 149 -7.42 -2.32 6.42
CA ALA A 149 -7.22 -2.24 4.98
C ALA A 149 -6.86 -3.61 4.39
N THR A 150 -6.05 -4.41 5.07
CA THR A 150 -5.69 -5.76 4.63
C THR A 150 -6.90 -6.69 4.63
N VAL A 151 -7.72 -6.65 5.69
CA VAL A 151 -9.01 -7.38 5.76
C VAL A 151 -9.94 -6.93 4.63
N TRP A 152 -9.98 -5.63 4.33
CA TRP A 152 -10.76 -5.09 3.23
C TRP A 152 -10.28 -5.61 1.86
N VAL A 153 -8.97 -5.60 1.59
CA VAL A 153 -8.39 -6.14 0.33
C VAL A 153 -8.82 -7.60 0.14
N LEU A 154 -8.77 -8.42 1.20
CA LEU A 154 -9.27 -9.80 1.17
C LEU A 154 -10.77 -9.85 0.86
N GLY A 155 -11.57 -8.99 1.50
CA GLY A 155 -13.00 -8.88 1.25
C GLY A 155 -13.33 -8.51 -0.20
N VAL A 156 -12.59 -7.59 -0.80
CA VAL A 156 -12.69 -7.23 -2.23
C VAL A 156 -12.35 -8.42 -3.10
N GLY A 157 -11.24 -9.12 -2.84
CA GLY A 157 -10.86 -10.32 -3.58
C GLY A 157 -11.96 -11.39 -3.56
N VAL A 158 -12.52 -11.68 -2.39
CA VAL A 158 -13.65 -12.63 -2.24
C VAL A 158 -14.89 -12.15 -3.00
N ALA A 159 -15.21 -10.85 -2.95
CA ALA A 159 -16.36 -10.29 -3.65
C ALA A 159 -16.22 -10.41 -5.18
N LEU A 160 -15.04 -10.12 -5.72
CA LEU A 160 -14.74 -10.24 -7.14
C LEU A 160 -14.79 -11.70 -7.61
N LEU A 161 -14.20 -12.63 -6.85
CA LEU A 161 -14.28 -14.07 -7.16
C LEU A 161 -15.74 -14.54 -7.20
N ARG A 162 -16.55 -14.16 -6.21
CA ARG A 162 -17.98 -14.52 -6.15
C ARG A 162 -18.79 -13.97 -7.34
N ARG A 163 -18.40 -12.83 -7.90
CA ARG A 163 -19.02 -12.29 -9.13
C ARG A 163 -18.60 -13.04 -10.37
N GLY A 164 -17.30 -13.37 -10.49
CA GLY A 164 -16.77 -14.16 -11.59
C GLY A 164 -17.46 -15.52 -11.71
N PHE A 165 -17.76 -16.18 -10.58
CA PHE A 165 -18.51 -17.45 -10.56
C PHE A 165 -20.02 -17.32 -10.87
N ARG A 166 -20.58 -16.11 -10.95
CA ARG A 166 -22.02 -15.87 -11.13
C ARG A 166 -22.43 -15.43 -12.55
N GLY A 167 -21.51 -15.36 -13.53
CA GLY A 167 -21.86 -15.01 -14.92
C GLY A 167 -22.14 -16.23 -15.82
N PRO A 168 -22.76 -16.01 -16.98
CA PRO A 168 -24.18 -15.71 -17.20
C PRO A 168 -25.07 -16.97 -17.04
N ARG A 169 -26.20 -16.85 -16.33
CA ARG A 169 -27.26 -17.85 -16.41
C ARG A 169 -27.84 -17.77 -17.84
N THR A 170 -27.44 -18.70 -18.69
CA THR A 170 -28.19 -19.00 -19.93
C THR A 170 -29.57 -19.48 -19.51
N GLU A 171 -30.57 -18.61 -19.56
CA GLU A 171 -31.97 -19.04 -19.59
C GLU A 171 -32.25 -19.58 -21.00
N PRO A 172 -32.56 -20.87 -21.17
CA PRO A 172 -33.19 -21.33 -22.40
C PRO A 172 -34.63 -20.80 -22.46
N ALA A 173 -34.95 -20.17 -23.59
CA ALA A 173 -36.29 -19.79 -24.01
C ALA A 173 -37.19 -21.02 -24.23
#